data_AF-A0A349N2H8-F1
#
_entry.id   AF-A0A349N2H8-F1
#
_cell.length_a   1.000
_cell.length_b   1.000
_cell.length_c   1.000
_cell.angle_alpha   90.00
_cell.angle_beta   90.00
_cell.angle_gamma   90.00
#
_symmetry.space_group_name_H-M   'P 1'
#
loop_
_entity.id
_entity.type
_entity.pdbx_description
1 polymer ?
#
loop_
_entity_poly.entity_id
_entity_poly.type
_entity_poly.pdbx_seq_one_letter_code
_entity_poly.pdbx_strand_id
1 'polypeptide(L)' 'MNLENKEDLSDQDVMHQYKVELSAIYQKAALKKASIHLKHLSSEELMIRRCNEDMRQDISDLKVKYGIHY' A
#
# COMPACT_ATOMS: atom_id res chain seq x y z
N MET A 1 32.46 -1.23 16.87
CA MET A 1 31.24 -1.93 17.33
C MET A 1 30.32 -2.04 16.13
N ASN A 2 30.04 -3.28 15.74
CA ASN A 2 29.40 -3.63 14.47
C ASN A 2 27.91 -3.29 14.49
N LEU A 3 27.45 -2.52 13.49
CA LEU A 3 26.03 -2.38 13.17
C LEU A 3 25.62 -3.55 12.25
N GLU A 4 25.55 -4.74 12.80
CA GLU A 4 24.96 -5.91 12.13
C GLU A 4 23.81 -6.45 12.97
N ASN A 5 22.73 -5.66 13.07
CA ASN A 5 21.40 -6.20 13.38
C ASN A 5 20.60 -6.20 12.08
N LYS A 6 20.98 -7.05 11.13
CA LYS A 6 20.01 -7.61 10.20
C LYS A 6 19.29 -8.69 11.00
N GLU A 7 18.16 -8.35 11.59
CA GLU A 7 17.24 -9.37 12.08
C GLU A 7 16.89 -10.25 10.87
N ASP A 8 17.36 -11.50 10.88
CA ASP A 8 16.88 -12.55 9.97
C ASP A 8 15.42 -12.82 10.33
N LEU A 9 14.53 -11.96 9.83
CA LEU A 9 13.09 -12.19 9.87
C LEU A 9 12.82 -13.50 9.12
N SER A 10 12.08 -14.40 9.74
CA SER A 10 11.69 -15.63 9.06
C SER A 10 10.83 -15.28 7.84
N ASP A 11 10.79 -16.16 6.83
CA ASP A 11 9.90 -15.99 5.68
C ASP A 11 8.44 -15.74 6.10
N GLN A 12 8.02 -16.28 7.25
CA GLN A 12 6.69 -16.05 7.81
C GLN A 12 6.52 -14.62 8.32
N ASP A 13 7.53 -14.04 8.95
CA ASP A 13 7.51 -12.66 9.44
C ASP A 13 7.52 -11.66 8.27
N VAL A 14 8.32 -11.94 7.24
CA VAL A 14 8.35 -11.13 6.00
C VAL A 14 6.97 -11.16 5.32
N MET A 15 6.35 -12.34 5.19
CA MET A 15 5.00 -12.46 4.63
C MET A 15 3.92 -11.80 5.50
N HIS A 16 4.08 -11.83 6.82
CA HIS A 16 3.18 -11.13 7.73
C HIS A 16 3.27 -9.61 7.52
N GLN A 17 4.48 -9.06 7.51
CA GLN A 17 4.71 -7.63 7.29
C GLN A 17 4.19 -7.17 5.92
N TYR A 18 4.41 -7.95 4.86
CA TYR A 18 3.83 -7.68 3.55
C TYR A 18 2.29 -7.56 3.60
N LYS A 19 1.61 -8.50 4.27
CA LYS A 19 0.14 -8.47 4.40
C LYS A 19 -0.35 -7.27 5.20
N VAL A 20 0.36 -6.90 6.26
CA VAL A 20 0.04 -5.72 7.08
C VAL A 20 0.16 -4.45 6.24
N GLU A 21 1.26 -4.26 5.53
CA GLU A 21 1.47 -3.09 4.67
C GLU A 21 0.47 -3.05 3.50
N LEU A 22 0.18 -4.21 2.89
CA LEU A 22 -0.81 -4.32 1.83
C LEU A 22 -2.21 -3.91 2.32
N SER A 23 -2.60 -4.36 3.51
CA SER A 23 -3.87 -3.97 4.14
C SER A 23 -3.92 -2.46 4.39
N ALA A 24 -2.82 -1.85 4.85
CA ALA A 24 -2.74 -0.42 5.06
C ALA A 24 -2.91 0.39 3.77
N ILE A 25 -2.36 -0.08 2.64
CA ILE A 25 -2.57 0.55 1.31
C ILE A 25 -4.06 0.54 0.94
N TYR A 26 -4.74 -0.61 1.09
CA TYR A 26 -6.17 -0.70 0.81
C TYR A 26 -7.02 0.20 1.73
N GLN A 27 -6.72 0.25 3.03
CA GLN A 27 -7.42 1.12 3.98
C GLN A 27 -7.23 2.60 3.61
N LYS A 28 -6.01 3.01 3.29
CA LYS A 28 -5.71 4.39 2.85
C LYS A 28 -6.50 4.76 1.60
N ALA A 29 -6.56 3.88 0.60
CA ALA A 29 -7.34 4.09 -0.61
C ALA A 29 -8.85 4.19 -0.33
N ALA A 30 -9.38 3.33 0.56
CA ALA A 30 -10.78 3.38 0.97
C ALA A 30 -11.13 4.70 1.67
N LEU A 31 -10.29 5.15 2.61
CA LEU A 31 -10.47 6.43 3.30
C LEU A 31 -10.41 7.63 2.35
N LYS A 32 -9.48 7.63 1.39
CA LYS A 32 -9.40 8.66 0.34
C LYS A 32 -10.69 8.73 -0.48
N LYS A 33 -11.21 7.58 -0.93
CA LYS A 33 -12.47 7.50 -1.69
C LYS A 33 -13.66 7.97 -0.88
N ALA A 34 -13.78 7.54 0.37
CA ALA A 34 -14.84 8.01 1.27
C ALA A 34 -14.79 9.54 1.45
N SER A 35 -13.60 10.12 1.62
CA SER A 35 -13.42 11.57 1.72
C SER A 35 -13.82 12.30 0.44
N ILE A 36 -13.53 11.72 -0.73
CA ILE A 36 -13.93 12.26 -2.04
C ILE A 36 -15.46 12.28 -2.15
N HIS A 37 -16.14 11.17 -1.83
CA HIS A 37 -17.60 11.07 -1.84
C HIS A 37 -18.26 12.10 -0.91
N LEU A 38 -17.73 12.25 0.32
CA LEU A 38 -18.28 13.20 1.31
C LEU A 38 -18.11 14.67 0.90
N LYS A 39 -17.13 14.99 0.04
CA LYS A 39 -16.86 16.36 -0.42
C LYS A 39 -17.68 16.77 -1.64
N HIS A 40 -18.46 15.86 -2.23
CA HIS A 40 -19.31 16.12 -3.42
C HIS A 40 -18.61 16.93 -4.52
N LEU A 41 -17.38 16.53 -4.87
CA LEU A 41 -16.55 17.27 -5.81
C LEU A 41 -17.04 17.05 -7.24
N SER A 42 -17.07 18.09 -8.07
CA SER A 42 -17.50 18.00 -9.48
C SER A 42 -16.65 17.04 -10.33
N SER A 43 -15.45 16.69 -9.86
CA SER A 43 -14.52 15.77 -10.52
C SER A 43 -14.36 14.44 -9.76
N GLU A 44 -15.40 14.00 -9.06
CA GLU A 44 -15.40 12.79 -8.22
C GLU A 44 -14.82 11.55 -8.93
N GLU A 45 -15.33 11.25 -10.13
CA GLU A 45 -14.90 10.09 -10.91
C GLU A 45 -13.41 10.14 -11.27
N LEU A 46 -12.91 11.31 -11.65
CA LEU A 46 -11.49 11.52 -11.96
C LEU A 46 -10.62 11.31 -10.72
N MET A 47 -11.07 11.80 -9.56
CA MET A 47 -10.33 11.63 -8.31
C MET A 47 -10.33 10.18 -7.82
N ILE A 48 -11.44 9.45 -7.99
CA ILE A 48 -11.50 8.01 -7.70
C ILE A 48 -10.57 7.22 -8.63
N ARG A 49 -10.52 7.56 -9.92
CA ARG A 49 -9.59 6.96 -10.88
C ARG A 49 -8.14 7.16 -10.47
N ARG A 50 -7.74 8.39 -10.15
CA ARG A 50 -6.39 8.69 -9.64
C ARG A 50 -6.09 7.94 -8.34
N CYS A 51 -7.05 7.88 -7.42
CA CYS A 51 -6.89 7.09 -6.20
C CYS A 51 -6.66 5.59 -6.47
N ASN A 52 -7.26 5.04 -7.52
CA ASN A 52 -7.02 3.65 -7.93
C ASN A 52 -5.64 3.47 -8.57
N GLU A 53 -5.19 4.43 -9.38
CA GLU A 53 -3.86 4.43 -9.99
C GLU A 53 -2.76 4.51 -8.93
N ASP A 54 -2.87 5.46 -7.99
CA ASP A 54 -1.99 5.58 -6.82
C ASP A 54 -1.91 4.26 -6.04
N MET A 55 -3.06 3.66 -5.73
CA MET A 55 -3.12 2.39 -5.00
C MET A 55 -2.42 1.25 -5.76
N ARG A 56 -2.54 1.19 -7.09
CA ARG A 56 -1.85 0.19 -7.89
C ARG A 56 -0.34 0.40 -7.89
N GLN A 57 0.10 1.67 -7.94
CA GLN A 57 1.52 2.00 -7.84
C GLN A 57 2.07 1.62 -6.46
N ASP A 58 1.38 1.99 -5.38
CA ASP A 58 1.75 1.63 -4.00
C ASP A 58 1.89 0.10 -3.84
N ILE A 59 0.98 -0.69 -4.44
CA ILE A 59 1.05 -2.16 -4.45
C ILE A 59 2.23 -2.66 -5.28
N SER A 60 2.52 -2.05 -6.43
CA SER A 60 3.67 -2.41 -7.27
C SER A 60 4.98 -2.18 -6.53
N ASP A 61 5.12 -1.04 -5.87
CA ASP A 61 6.30 -0.69 -5.10
C ASP A 61 6.45 -1.60 -3.87
N LEU A 62 5.34 -1.95 -3.22
CA LEU A 62 5.34 -2.93 -2.13
C LEU A 62 5.81 -4.32 -2.60
N LYS A 63 5.34 -4.78 -3.76
CA LYS A 63 5.80 -6.05 -4.34
C LYS A 63 7.31 -6.03 -4.59
N VAL A 64 7.84 -4.95 -5.17
CA VAL A 64 9.28 -4.78 -5.40
C VAL A 64 10.05 -4.80 -4.07
N LYS A 65 9.57 -4.07 -3.05
CA LYS A 65 10.17 -4.04 -1.71
C LYS A 65 10.31 -5.44 -1.09
N TYR A 66 9.34 -6.31 -1.31
CA TYR A 66 9.30 -7.67 -0.77
C TYR A 66 9.80 -8.74 -1.75
N GLY A 67 10.35 -8.37 -2.92
CA GLY A 67 10.86 -9.32 -3.93
C GLY A 67 9.78 -10.19 -4.59
N ILE A 68 8.52 -9.75 -4.56
CA ILE A 68 7.39 -10.47 -5.13
C ILE A 68 7.26 -10.11 -6.62
N HIS A 69 7.63 -11.04 -7.49
CA HIS A 69 7.50 -10.91 -8.94
C HIS A 69 6.42 -11.89 -9.43
N TYR A 70 5.28 -11.38 -9.90
CA TYR A 70 4.22 -12.16 -10.56
C TYR A 70 3.99 -11.64 -11.97
#